data_AF-A0A5B9D939-F1
#
_entry.id   AF-A0A5B9D939-F1
#
_cell.length_a   1.000
_cell.length_b   1.000
_cell.length_c   1.000
_cell.angle_alpha   90.00
_cell.angle_beta   90.00
_cell.angle_gamma   90.00
#
_symmetry.space_group_name_H-M   'P 1'
#
loop_
_entity.id
_entity.type
_entity.pdbx_description
1 polymer ?
#
loop_
_entity_poly.entity_id
_entity_poly.type
_entity_poly.pdbx_seq_one_letter_code
_entity_poly.pdbx_strand_id
1 'polypeptide(L)'
;MERITIIFLVLMIVFIVLVLISVWIINHLRIKVKDGKGYTANYPSSYLCIDGHEVRSLSECVIDDFFTRNGIVHKYEDVILKTTGKKFMYDWYFKEVDVYVEFFGFSGKKYKDTMEEKITFYRRNKLKMVALEPDVLSDIEVKIPEKFGKLWKEIIHEKHCPSCGNTLDDRI
;
A
#
# COMPACT_ATOMS: atom_id res chain seq x y z
N MET A 1 -54.58 -23.80 -48.41
CA MET A 1 -54.55 -22.89 -47.24
C MET A 1 -53.54 -23.36 -46.19
N GLU A 2 -53.54 -24.64 -45.80
CA GLU A 2 -52.65 -25.19 -44.74
C GLU A 2 -51.14 -24.93 -44.91
N ARG A 3 -50.59 -25.05 -46.14
CA ARG A 3 -49.16 -24.77 -46.38
C ARG A 3 -48.77 -23.32 -46.12
N ILE A 4 -49.65 -22.38 -46.47
CA ILE A 4 -49.40 -20.95 -46.30
C ILE A 4 -49.42 -20.63 -44.80
N THR A 5 -50.39 -21.15 -44.05
CA THR A 5 -50.47 -20.98 -42.59
C THR A 5 -49.25 -21.56 -41.87
N ILE A 6 -48.74 -22.72 -42.29
CA ILE A 6 -47.51 -23.30 -41.73
C ILE A 6 -46.30 -22.40 -41.97
N ILE A 7 -46.14 -21.85 -43.18
CA ILE A 7 -45.03 -20.92 -43.49
C ILE A 7 -45.11 -19.66 -42.61
N PHE A 8 -46.28 -19.07 -42.44
CA PHE A 8 -46.46 -17.91 -41.56
C PHE A 8 -46.11 -18.24 -40.09
N LEU A 9 -46.49 -19.41 -39.60
CA LEU A 9 -46.15 -19.87 -38.24
C LEU A 9 -44.64 -20.03 -38.03
N VAL A 10 -43.95 -20.62 -39.01
CA VAL A 10 -42.49 -20.78 -38.98
C VAL A 10 -41.79 -19.42 -39.00
N LEU A 11 -42.23 -18.49 -39.86
CA LEU A 11 -41.67 -17.14 -39.93
C LEU A 11 -41.88 -16.37 -38.62
N MET A 12 -43.03 -16.53 -37.97
CA MET A 12 -43.31 -15.91 -36.66
C MET A 12 -42.38 -16.45 -35.57
N ILE A 13 -42.13 -17.77 -35.54
CA ILE A 13 -41.20 -18.39 -34.58
C ILE A 13 -39.77 -17.90 -34.82
N VAL A 14 -39.33 -17.85 -36.08
CA VAL A 14 -37.99 -17.34 -36.44
C VAL A 14 -37.84 -15.89 -36.01
N PHE A 15 -38.86 -15.05 -36.24
CA PHE A 15 -38.85 -13.66 -35.80
C PHE A 15 -38.74 -13.53 -34.27
N ILE A 16 -39.48 -14.33 -33.51
CA ILE A 16 -39.40 -14.35 -32.04
C ILE A 16 -37.99 -14.74 -31.58
N VAL A 17 -37.40 -15.77 -32.18
CA VAL A 17 -36.03 -16.20 -31.85
C VAL A 17 -35.00 -15.10 -32.13
N LEU A 18 -35.13 -14.40 -33.27
CA LEU A 18 -34.26 -13.26 -33.60
C LEU A 18 -34.40 -12.12 -32.60
N VAL A 19 -35.64 -11.82 -32.15
CA VAL A 19 -35.89 -10.81 -31.12
C VAL A 19 -35.24 -11.22 -29.80
N LEU A 20 -35.39 -12.47 -29.36
CA LEU A 20 -34.77 -12.97 -28.13
C LEU A 20 -33.24 -12.91 -28.18
N ILE A 21 -32.64 -13.27 -29.32
CA ILE A 21 -31.19 -13.15 -29.54
C ILE A 21 -30.76 -11.67 -29.47
N SER A 22 -31.50 -10.77 -30.11
CA SER A 22 -31.18 -9.34 -30.09
C SER A 22 -31.24 -8.76 -28.66
N VAL A 23 -32.25 -9.13 -27.88
CA VAL A 23 -32.39 -8.73 -26.47
C VAL A 23 -31.24 -9.28 -25.63
N TRP A 24 -30.88 -10.55 -25.84
CA TRP A 24 -29.75 -11.18 -25.15
C TRP A 24 -28.42 -10.46 -25.48
N ILE A 25 -28.15 -10.16 -26.76
CA ILE A 25 -26.96 -9.41 -27.19
C ILE A 25 -26.93 -8.02 -26.53
N ILE A 26 -28.04 -7.27 -26.58
CA ILE A 26 -28.11 -5.92 -25.99
C ILE A 26 -27.86 -5.98 -24.47
N ASN A 27 -28.42 -6.96 -23.77
CA ASN A 27 -28.24 -7.10 -22.33
C ASN A 27 -26.79 -7.46 -21.98
N HIS A 28 -26.19 -8.39 -22.74
CA HIS A 28 -24.80 -8.78 -22.53
C HIS A 28 -23.80 -7.64 -22.80
N LEU A 29 -24.08 -6.80 -23.81
CA LEU A 29 -23.32 -5.59 -24.07
C LEU A 29 -23.48 -4.55 -22.95
N ARG A 30 -24.70 -4.38 -22.39
CA ARG A 30 -24.93 -3.49 -21.23
C ARG A 30 -24.18 -3.92 -19.97
N ILE A 31 -24.09 -5.23 -19.71
CA ILE A 31 -23.35 -5.76 -18.55
C ILE A 31 -21.87 -5.35 -18.67
N LYS A 32 -21.23 -5.60 -19.82
CA LYS A 32 -19.83 -5.20 -20.05
C LYS A 32 -19.59 -3.69 -19.95
N VAL A 33 -20.55 -2.84 -20.34
CA VAL A 33 -20.42 -1.37 -20.26
C VAL A 33 -20.55 -0.86 -18.82
N LYS A 34 -21.39 -1.50 -17.98
CA LYS A 34 -21.52 -1.13 -16.56
C LYS A 34 -20.27 -1.47 -15.74
N ASP A 35 -19.56 -2.55 -16.09
CA ASP A 35 -18.30 -2.92 -15.44
C ASP A 35 -17.14 -1.94 -15.76
N GLY A 36 -17.29 -1.09 -16.77
CA GLY A 36 -16.23 -0.20 -17.28
C GLY A 36 -16.11 1.18 -16.62
N LYS A 37 -17.02 1.57 -15.72
CA LYS A 37 -16.96 2.85 -15.00
C LYS A 37 -16.70 2.63 -13.51
N GLY A 38 -15.53 2.09 -13.19
CA GLY A 38 -15.02 2.08 -11.81
C GLY A 38 -14.81 3.50 -11.32
N TYR A 39 -15.21 3.77 -10.08
CA TYR A 39 -14.84 5.02 -9.40
C TYR A 39 -13.32 5.06 -9.21
N THR A 40 -12.66 6.07 -9.77
CA THR A 40 -11.25 6.37 -9.51
C THR A 40 -11.18 7.47 -8.46
N ALA A 41 -10.76 7.12 -7.24
CA ALA A 41 -10.48 8.12 -6.22
C ALA A 41 -9.28 8.98 -6.63
N ASN A 42 -9.42 10.30 -6.54
CA ASN A 42 -8.31 11.23 -6.70
C ASN A 42 -7.57 11.32 -5.36
N TYR A 43 -6.51 10.53 -5.22
CA TYR A 43 -5.60 10.62 -4.07
C TYR A 43 -4.58 11.74 -4.28
N PRO A 44 -4.13 12.41 -3.21
CA PRO A 44 -3.04 13.37 -3.30
C PRO A 44 -1.71 12.68 -3.66
N SER A 45 -0.76 13.44 -4.20
CA SER A 45 0.57 12.95 -4.56
C SER A 45 1.50 12.77 -3.36
N SER A 46 1.17 13.40 -2.23
CA SER A 46 1.91 13.37 -0.98
C SER A 46 0.97 13.52 0.21
N TYR A 47 1.46 13.15 1.40
CA TYR A 47 0.74 13.15 2.66
C TYR A 47 1.59 13.84 3.72
N LEU A 48 0.99 14.73 4.51
CA LEU A 48 1.68 15.44 5.58
C LEU A 48 1.47 14.69 6.91
N CYS A 49 2.55 14.24 7.51
CA CYS A 49 2.58 13.57 8.82
C CYS A 49 2.44 14.58 9.97
N ILE A 50 2.15 14.07 11.18
CA ILE A 50 1.92 14.90 12.37
C ILE A 50 3.16 15.69 12.84
N ASP A 51 4.37 15.22 12.49
CA ASP A 51 5.64 15.91 12.78
C ASP A 51 6.08 16.87 11.67
N GLY A 52 5.33 16.92 10.56
CA GLY A 52 5.62 17.75 9.40
C GLY A 52 6.39 17.06 8.26
N HIS A 53 6.71 15.77 8.35
CA HIS A 53 7.24 15.03 7.20
C HIS A 53 6.21 14.98 6.05
N GLU A 54 6.68 15.16 4.82
CA GLU A 54 5.85 15.00 3.61
C GLU A 54 6.24 13.68 2.92
N VAL A 55 5.34 12.69 2.99
CA VAL A 55 5.59 11.32 2.53
C VAL A 55 4.79 10.97 1.27
N ARG A 56 5.12 9.87 0.60
CA ARG A 56 4.60 9.53 -0.74
C ARG A 56 3.39 8.61 -0.72
N SER A 57 3.08 8.00 0.42
CA SER A 57 1.93 7.10 0.54
C SER A 57 1.23 7.18 1.91
N LEU A 58 -0.04 6.79 1.94
CA LEU A 58 -0.79 6.64 3.20
C LEU A 58 -0.13 5.65 4.15
N SER A 59 0.43 4.55 3.63
CA SER A 59 1.12 3.56 4.45
C SER A 59 2.36 4.14 5.12
N GLU A 60 3.16 4.93 4.39
CA GLU A 60 4.30 5.66 4.97
C GLU A 60 3.81 6.63 6.04
N CYS A 61 2.74 7.40 5.79
CA CYS A 61 2.21 8.37 6.75
C CYS A 61 1.76 7.68 8.05
N VAL A 62 1.09 6.53 7.94
CA VAL A 62 0.65 5.74 9.10
C VAL A 62 1.84 5.23 9.92
N ILE A 63 2.91 4.79 9.26
CA ILE A 63 4.13 4.29 9.91
C ILE A 63 4.91 5.44 10.57
N ASP A 64 5.08 6.54 9.85
CA ASP A 64 5.76 7.75 10.31
C ASP A 64 5.06 8.36 11.54
N ASP A 65 3.73 8.54 11.46
CA ASP A 65 2.93 9.01 12.60
C ASP A 65 2.99 8.03 13.78
N PHE A 66 3.09 6.72 13.54
CA PHE A 66 3.28 5.75 14.61
C PHE A 66 4.60 5.95 15.35
N PHE A 67 5.70 6.21 14.63
CA PHE A 67 6.98 6.55 15.25
C PHE A 67 6.87 7.82 16.08
N THR A 68 6.28 8.89 15.52
CA THR A 68 6.12 10.15 16.23
C THR A 68 5.25 10.03 17.49
N ARG A 69 4.12 9.32 17.43
CA ARG A 69 3.25 9.10 18.61
C ARG A 69 3.92 8.32 19.74
N ASN A 70 4.88 7.47 19.40
CA ASN A 70 5.69 6.72 20.37
C ASN A 70 6.94 7.50 20.84
N GLY A 71 7.08 8.77 20.45
CA GLY A 71 8.23 9.60 20.84
C GLY A 71 9.53 9.23 20.12
N ILE A 72 9.45 8.42 19.07
CA ILE A 72 10.63 7.92 18.35
C ILE A 72 11.12 9.00 17.39
N VAL A 73 12.25 9.61 17.73
CA VAL A 73 12.91 10.60 16.88
C VAL A 73 13.52 9.90 15.66
N HIS A 74 13.06 10.28 14.48
CA HIS A 74 13.49 9.68 13.22
C HIS A 74 13.72 10.74 12.14
N LYS A 75 14.54 10.38 11.15
CA LYS A 75 14.68 11.16 9.91
C LYS A 75 13.93 10.48 8.80
N TYR A 76 13.12 11.22 8.05
CA TYR A 76 12.51 10.75 6.81
C TYR A 76 13.44 10.96 5.61
N GLU A 77 13.53 9.94 4.75
CA GLU A 77 14.17 9.89 3.44
C GLU A 77 15.46 10.75 3.25
N ASP A 78 16.63 10.12 3.36
CA ASP A 78 17.90 10.74 2.99
C ASP A 78 18.84 9.75 2.26
N VAL A 79 19.96 10.28 1.79
CA VAL A 79 20.97 9.55 1.03
C VAL A 79 21.96 8.87 1.98
N ILE A 80 22.04 7.55 1.91
CA ILE A 80 23.12 6.80 2.60
C ILE A 80 24.41 6.92 1.81
N LEU A 81 24.32 6.61 0.51
CA LEU A 81 25.47 6.58 -0.38
C LEU A 81 25.05 6.98 -1.79
N LYS A 82 25.85 7.84 -2.43
CA LYS A 82 25.72 8.23 -3.82
C LYS A 82 27.01 7.88 -4.57
N THR A 83 26.91 6.97 -5.53
CA THR A 83 28.01 6.61 -6.44
C THR A 83 27.66 7.01 -7.88
N THR A 84 28.64 6.93 -8.78
CA THR A 84 28.44 7.20 -10.21
C THR A 84 27.45 6.17 -10.79
N GLY A 85 26.19 6.58 -10.96
CA GLY A 85 25.12 5.75 -11.53
C GLY A 85 24.15 5.15 -10.52
N LYS A 86 24.37 5.31 -9.20
CA LYS A 86 23.43 4.76 -8.21
C LYS A 86 23.33 5.59 -6.92
N LYS A 87 22.12 5.66 -6.39
CA LYS A 87 21.78 6.32 -5.13
C LYS A 87 21.08 5.31 -4.23
N PHE A 88 21.59 5.13 -3.01
CA PHE A 88 20.92 4.34 -1.97
C PHE A 88 20.32 5.30 -0.95
N MET A 89 19.04 5.13 -0.70
CA MET A 89 18.24 5.94 0.22
C MET A 89 17.47 5.01 1.16
N TYR A 90 17.24 5.49 2.37
CA TYR A 90 16.37 4.84 3.36
C TYR A 90 15.00 5.51 3.40
N ASP A 91 14.02 4.85 3.99
CA ASP A 91 12.71 5.46 4.25
C ASP A 91 12.73 6.19 5.60
N TRP A 92 13.23 5.53 6.66
CA TRP A 92 13.53 6.18 7.94
C TRP A 92 14.90 5.82 8.52
N TYR A 93 15.45 6.71 9.35
CA TYR A 93 16.68 6.45 10.12
C TYR A 93 16.52 6.88 11.57
N PHE A 94 16.76 5.95 12.50
CA PHE A 94 16.71 6.21 13.93
C PHE A 94 18.13 6.36 14.46
N LYS A 95 18.50 7.60 14.79
CA LYS A 95 19.85 7.95 15.21
C LYS A 95 20.23 7.32 16.56
N GLU A 96 19.25 7.12 17.44
CA GLU A 96 19.46 6.63 18.81
C GLU A 96 20.09 5.23 18.84
N VAL A 97 19.58 4.30 18.02
CA VAL A 97 20.04 2.91 17.95
C VAL A 97 20.85 2.60 16.67
N ASP A 98 21.11 3.63 15.86
CA ASP A 98 21.80 3.58 14.57
C ASP A 98 21.22 2.51 13.63
N VAL A 99 19.94 2.63 13.32
CA VAL A 99 19.21 1.68 12.46
C VAL A 99 18.45 2.39 11.35
N TYR A 100 18.52 1.80 10.15
CA TYR A 100 17.71 2.19 9.00
C TYR A 100 16.43 1.36 8.96
N VAL A 101 15.33 1.96 8.55
CA VAL A 101 14.03 1.30 8.43
C VAL A 101 13.54 1.46 7.00
N GLU A 102 13.08 0.36 6.43
CA GLU A 102 12.62 0.25 5.05
C GLU A 102 11.21 -0.34 5.04
N PHE A 103 10.26 0.32 4.41
CA PHE A 103 8.92 -0.22 4.21
C PHE A 103 8.76 -0.75 2.80
N PHE A 104 8.69 -2.07 2.69
CA PHE A 104 8.54 -2.74 1.43
C PHE A 104 7.06 -2.85 1.00
N GLY A 105 6.42 -1.72 0.69
CA GLY A 105 4.98 -1.62 0.40
C GLY A 105 4.44 -2.22 -0.91
N PHE A 106 5.30 -2.48 -1.91
CA PHE A 106 4.86 -3.01 -3.22
C PHE A 106 5.15 -4.50 -3.39
N SER A 107 4.48 -5.14 -4.34
CA SER A 107 4.77 -6.53 -4.74
C SER A 107 4.99 -6.62 -6.25
N GLY A 108 5.91 -7.50 -6.68
CA GLY A 108 6.24 -7.71 -8.10
C GLY A 108 7.68 -8.13 -8.33
N LYS A 109 8.00 -8.64 -9.53
CA LYS A 109 9.35 -9.16 -9.84
C LYS A 109 10.44 -8.08 -9.80
N LYS A 110 10.24 -6.98 -10.54
CA LYS A 110 11.19 -5.84 -10.55
C LYS A 110 11.40 -5.24 -9.15
N TYR A 111 10.36 -5.32 -8.32
CA TYR A 111 10.39 -4.83 -6.95
C TYR A 111 11.25 -5.71 -6.03
N LYS A 112 11.14 -7.05 -6.18
CA LYS A 112 12.00 -8.00 -5.46
C LYS A 112 13.48 -7.75 -5.74
N ASP A 113 13.84 -7.50 -7.01
CA ASP A 113 15.22 -7.22 -7.39
C ASP A 113 15.77 -5.97 -6.66
N THR A 114 14.98 -4.89 -6.59
CA THR A 114 15.35 -3.67 -5.85
C THR A 114 15.45 -3.89 -4.34
N MET A 115 14.53 -4.66 -3.75
CA MET A 115 14.55 -5.03 -2.34
C MET A 115 15.82 -5.84 -1.99
N GLU A 116 16.10 -6.90 -2.75
CA GLU A 116 17.28 -7.75 -2.57
C GLU A 116 18.58 -6.95 -2.72
N GLU A 117 18.59 -6.00 -3.63
CA GLU A 117 19.71 -5.10 -3.87
C GLU A 117 19.95 -4.16 -2.68
N LYS A 118 18.90 -3.56 -2.10
CA LYS A 118 18.99 -2.77 -0.87
C LYS A 118 19.48 -3.63 0.30
N ILE A 119 18.87 -4.79 0.54
CA ILE A 119 19.28 -5.72 1.62
C ILE A 119 20.75 -6.10 1.48
N THR A 120 21.19 -6.40 0.26
CA THR A 120 22.59 -6.73 -0.03
C THR A 120 23.51 -5.55 0.26
N PHE A 121 23.10 -4.32 -0.09
CA PHE A 121 23.84 -3.11 0.25
C PHE A 121 23.99 -2.93 1.76
N TYR A 122 22.92 -3.01 2.55
CA TYR A 122 22.99 -2.90 4.00
C TYR A 122 23.92 -3.96 4.60
N ARG A 123 23.78 -5.21 4.19
CA ARG A 123 24.62 -6.32 4.65
C ARG A 123 26.10 -6.12 4.32
N ARG A 124 26.43 -5.71 3.08
CA ARG A 124 27.82 -5.50 2.63
C ARG A 124 28.50 -4.36 3.40
N ASN A 125 27.75 -3.31 3.73
CA ASN A 125 28.25 -2.14 4.45
C ASN A 125 28.13 -2.26 5.97
N LYS A 126 27.67 -3.42 6.50
CA LYS A 126 27.47 -3.67 7.94
C LYS A 126 26.55 -2.65 8.61
N LEU A 127 25.56 -2.15 7.87
CA LEU A 127 24.55 -1.22 8.37
C LEU A 127 23.36 -2.01 8.95
N LYS A 128 22.84 -1.61 10.11
CA LYS A 128 21.64 -2.22 10.69
C LYS A 128 20.41 -1.77 9.92
N MET A 129 19.53 -2.71 9.57
CA MET A 129 18.29 -2.41 8.84
C MET A 129 17.13 -3.22 9.41
N VAL A 130 15.97 -2.59 9.59
CA VAL A 130 14.67 -3.23 9.85
C VAL A 130 13.82 -3.15 8.58
N ALA A 131 13.39 -4.31 8.09
CA ALA A 131 12.48 -4.41 6.96
C ALA A 131 11.03 -4.55 7.46
N LEU A 132 10.18 -3.61 7.08
CA LEU A 132 8.74 -3.64 7.28
C LEU A 132 8.06 -4.11 5.99
N GLU A 133 7.01 -4.89 6.12
CA GLU A 133 6.21 -5.41 5.01
C GLU A 133 4.74 -4.97 5.20
N PRO A 134 3.88 -5.01 4.16
CA PRO A 134 2.50 -4.53 4.27
C PRO A 134 1.70 -5.17 5.40
N ASP A 135 2.09 -6.35 5.86
CA ASP A 135 1.42 -7.05 6.95
C ASP A 135 1.51 -6.29 8.28
N VAL A 136 2.52 -5.44 8.50
CA VAL A 136 2.65 -4.64 9.74
C VAL A 136 1.49 -3.66 9.91
N LEU A 137 0.86 -3.24 8.82
CA LEU A 137 -0.26 -2.29 8.84
C LEU A 137 -1.53 -2.88 9.45
N SER A 138 -1.63 -4.21 9.58
CA SER A 138 -2.82 -4.84 10.18
C SER A 138 -2.91 -4.61 11.68
N ASP A 139 -1.76 -4.48 12.35
CA ASP A 139 -1.64 -4.21 13.79
C ASP A 139 -0.26 -3.60 14.06
N ILE A 140 -0.17 -2.29 13.87
CA ILE A 140 1.10 -1.57 13.89
C ILE A 140 1.72 -1.52 15.29
N GLU A 141 0.88 -1.47 16.32
CA GLU A 141 1.28 -1.41 17.73
C GLU A 141 1.96 -2.69 18.20
N VAL A 142 1.62 -3.84 17.61
CA VAL A 142 2.26 -5.13 17.94
C VAL A 142 3.38 -5.46 16.96
N LYS A 143 3.11 -5.35 15.66
CA LYS A 143 3.99 -5.92 14.64
C LYS A 143 5.25 -5.11 14.39
N ILE A 144 5.21 -3.77 14.49
CA ILE A 144 6.43 -2.98 14.35
C ILE A 144 7.41 -3.30 15.49
N PRO A 145 7.00 -3.26 16.77
CA PRO A 145 7.89 -3.66 17.87
C PRO A 145 8.50 -5.06 17.69
N GLU A 146 7.71 -6.03 17.22
CA GLU A 146 8.20 -7.40 16.91
C GLU A 146 9.30 -7.39 15.83
N LYS A 147 9.16 -6.59 14.78
CA LYS A 147 10.17 -6.45 13.70
C LYS A 147 11.48 -5.83 14.21
N PHE A 148 11.39 -4.91 15.17
CA PHE A 148 12.58 -4.32 15.82
C PHE A 148 13.21 -5.27 16.84
N GLY A 149 12.42 -6.14 17.48
CA GLY A 149 12.90 -7.15 18.41
C GLY A 149 13.67 -6.54 19.59
N LYS A 150 14.96 -6.87 19.73
CA LYS A 150 15.79 -6.34 20.83
C LYS A 150 16.03 -4.84 20.73
N LEU A 151 16.16 -4.33 19.49
CA LEU A 151 16.40 -2.90 19.24
C LEU A 151 15.24 -2.04 19.75
N TRP A 152 14.03 -2.59 19.77
CA TRP A 152 12.87 -1.88 20.29
C TRP A 152 13.15 -1.38 21.71
N LYS A 153 13.61 -2.26 22.61
CA LYS A 153 13.89 -1.93 24.02
C LYS A 153 14.99 -0.90 24.24
N GLU A 154 15.82 -0.64 23.23
CA GLU A 154 16.91 0.32 23.28
C GLU A 154 16.45 1.73 22.86
N ILE A 155 15.25 1.86 22.29
CA ILE A 155 14.67 3.14 21.88
C ILE A 155 13.93 3.76 23.07
N ILE A 156 14.06 5.07 23.26
CA ILE A 156 13.22 5.82 24.19
C ILE A 156 11.80 5.89 23.62
N HIS A 157 10.84 5.35 24.36
CA HIS A 157 9.41 5.49 24.03
C HIS A 157 8.77 6.42 25.04
N GLU A 158 8.39 7.60 24.59
CA GLU A 158 7.51 8.48 25.37
C GLU A 158 6.20 8.57 24.60
N LYS A 159 5.20 7.80 25.03
CA LYS A 159 3.86 7.87 24.43
C LYS A 159 3.26 9.21 24.79
N HIS A 160 2.83 9.97 23.80
CA HIS A 160 2.17 11.24 24.00
C HIS A 160 0.77 11.22 23.41
N CYS A 161 -0.19 11.85 24.10
CA CYS A 161 -1.52 12.05 23.55
C CYS A 161 -1.45 13.06 22.39
N PRO A 162 -1.83 12.70 21.15
CA PRO A 162 -1.74 13.61 20.01
C PRO A 162 -2.65 14.84 20.16
N SER A 163 -3.69 14.75 20.99
CA SER A 163 -4.66 15.83 21.20
C SER A 163 -4.23 16.85 22.25
N CYS A 164 -3.54 16.43 23.32
CA CYS A 164 -3.23 17.32 24.45
C CYS A 164 -1.75 17.37 24.84
N GLY A 165 -0.88 16.55 24.22
CA GLY A 165 0.56 16.56 24.46
C GLY A 165 0.98 15.98 25.81
N ASN A 166 0.05 15.48 26.63
CA ASN A 166 0.41 14.81 27.89
C ASN A 166 1.02 13.43 27.60
N THR A 167 2.00 13.04 28.42
CA THR A 167 2.53 11.68 28.42
C THR A 167 1.44 10.69 28.81
N LEU A 168 1.27 9.65 28.01
CA LEU A 168 0.40 8.52 28.29
C LEU A 168 1.22 7.53 29.13
N ASP A 169 1.02 7.61 30.45
CA ASP A 169 1.39 6.56 31.40
C ASP A 169 1.05 5.17 30.82
N ASP A 170 2.02 4.25 30.94
CA ASP A 170 1.99 2.86 30.50
C ASP A 170 0.77 2.12 31.08
N ARG A 171 -0.38 2.28 30.42
CA ARG A 171 -1.49 1.35 30.57
C ARG A 171 -1.07 0.01 29.97
N ILE A 172 -0.50 -0.82 30.84
CA ILE A 172 -0.44 -2.29 30.76
C ILE A 172 -1.85 -2.83 30.48
#